data_AF-A0A150RJL0-F1
#
_entry.id   AF-A0A150RJL0-F1
#
_cell.length_a   1.000
_cell.length_b   1.000
_cell.length_c   1.000
_cell.angle_alpha   90.00
_cell.angle_beta   90.00
_cell.angle_gamma   90.00
#
_symmetry.space_group_name_H-M   'P 1'
#
loop_
_entity.id
_entity.type
_entity.pdbx_description
1 polymer ?
#
loop_
_entity_poly.entity_id
_entity_poly.type
_entity_poly.pdbx_seq_one_letter_code
_entity_poly.pdbx_strand_id
1 'polypeptide(L)'
;FLRAGAVVEMDPEPAGTEGCPGGFRKIKPFGYVCLGPDATLDLGHEIVRATTRRPDVTQKLPYMYGTVTRGGPAYARIPTEDDIARYEPSLKKHLDRWAKDEQSGATYGLDVWLKWRTEPAPPALDALAQRITDRDVPWFLRDGRRAPNLSGLIKTDDAVKIDEVSRRNGMAFIESFLHEGRRYNVTTDLRVVPADRFRPIRGSDFHGVEIGKDIDFPFALVRRAGGKRWRVEGKKLVEGGELEWRSAVPLTGKQQFFGGKLHYETKDGDWIDDRHAGRIDPAKKMPAWGKNGEKWLDVNLTKQVLVAYEGTKPVYATLISSGEAGLEDHESSTATKRGIFRIHTKYISITMDSDAVGEEFELRDVPYVQYFEEGYALHGAYWHDKFGRPKSHGCINLSPEDARRLFFWTEPAVPPGWHGAARSLTGTVVFVHP
;
A
#
# COMPACT_ATOMS: atom_id res chain seq x y z
N PHE A 1 -11.67 7.26 -12.60
CA PHE A 1 -10.50 8.13 -12.40
C PHE A 1 -9.35 7.64 -13.26
N LEU A 2 -8.70 8.57 -13.95
CA LEU A 2 -7.49 8.34 -14.72
C LEU A 2 -6.31 9.01 -14.02
N ARG A 3 -5.10 8.60 -14.37
CA ARG A 3 -3.85 9.20 -13.87
C ARG A 3 -2.98 9.55 -15.07
N ALA A 4 -2.17 10.61 -14.98
CA ALA A 4 -1.21 11.00 -16.02
C ALA A 4 -0.54 9.79 -16.69
N GLY A 5 -0.57 9.75 -18.02
CA GLY A 5 -0.10 8.63 -18.85
C GLY A 5 -1.15 7.56 -19.13
N ALA A 6 -2.36 7.66 -18.58
CA ALA A 6 -3.46 6.79 -18.96
C ALA A 6 -3.89 7.11 -20.39
N VAL A 7 -3.95 6.07 -21.22
CA VAL A 7 -4.51 6.15 -22.57
C VAL A 7 -5.84 5.40 -22.55
N VAL A 8 -6.91 6.06 -22.97
CA VAL A 8 -8.26 5.49 -22.97
C VAL A 8 -8.91 5.72 -24.33
N GLU A 9 -9.82 4.81 -24.69
CA GLU A 9 -10.70 5.02 -25.83
C GLU A 9 -11.70 6.14 -25.52
N MET A 10 -11.96 6.97 -26.53
CA MET A 10 -12.92 8.05 -26.47
C MET A 10 -13.81 8.08 -27.71
N ASP A 11 -14.99 8.67 -27.58
CA ASP A 11 -15.82 9.04 -28.72
C ASP A 11 -15.14 10.21 -29.47
N PRO A 12 -15.17 10.22 -30.82
CA PRO A 12 -14.48 11.24 -31.61
C PRO A 12 -15.10 12.64 -31.43
N GLU A 13 -16.42 12.70 -31.31
CA GLU A 13 -17.17 13.95 -31.18
C GLU A 13 -17.23 14.43 -29.73
N PRO A 14 -17.15 15.75 -29.48
CA PRO A 14 -17.35 16.31 -28.15
C PRO A 14 -18.80 16.12 -27.69
N ALA A 15 -18.98 15.75 -26.42
CA ALA A 15 -20.28 15.65 -25.78
C ALA A 15 -20.85 17.02 -25.34
N GLY A 16 -19.99 18.05 -25.31
CA GLY A 16 -20.33 19.42 -24.91
C GLY A 16 -19.09 20.23 -24.57
N THR A 17 -19.22 21.55 -24.49
CA THR A 17 -18.10 22.48 -24.22
C THR A 17 -18.34 23.40 -23.02
N GLU A 18 -19.51 23.33 -22.39
CA GLU A 18 -19.85 24.14 -21.22
C GLU A 18 -18.88 23.86 -20.06
N GLY A 19 -18.13 24.87 -19.61
CA GLY A 19 -17.09 24.69 -18.58
C GLY A 19 -15.84 23.93 -19.05
N CYS A 20 -15.74 23.57 -20.34
CA CYS A 20 -14.59 22.89 -20.92
C CYS A 20 -14.29 23.41 -22.34
N PRO A 21 -13.40 24.41 -22.49
CA PRO A 21 -13.09 25.00 -23.80
C PRO A 21 -12.61 23.99 -24.85
N GLY A 22 -11.86 22.95 -24.44
CA GLY A 22 -11.43 21.87 -25.36
C GLY A 22 -12.50 20.81 -25.65
N GLY A 23 -13.67 20.92 -25.02
CA GLY A 23 -14.79 20.00 -25.13
C GLY A 23 -14.60 18.72 -24.30
N PHE A 24 -15.69 18.27 -23.68
CA PHE A 24 -15.76 16.98 -23.01
C PHE A 24 -15.75 15.85 -24.03
N ARG A 25 -14.85 14.88 -23.85
CA ARG A 25 -14.86 13.62 -24.58
C ARG A 25 -15.45 12.54 -23.71
N LYS A 26 -16.42 11.81 -24.26
CA LYS A 26 -16.91 10.60 -23.61
C LYS A 26 -15.82 9.53 -23.70
N ILE A 27 -15.52 8.89 -22.58
CA ILE A 27 -14.47 7.87 -22.50
C ILE A 27 -15.08 6.50 -22.17
N LYS A 28 -14.41 5.43 -22.58
CA LYS A 28 -14.84 4.07 -22.27
C LYS A 28 -14.18 3.53 -20.99
N PRO A 29 -14.88 2.68 -20.22
CA PRO A 29 -16.25 2.21 -20.46
C PRO A 29 -17.36 3.20 -20.06
N PHE A 30 -17.04 4.25 -19.30
CA PHE A 30 -18.00 5.27 -18.87
C PHE A 30 -17.32 6.58 -18.52
N GLY A 31 -18.07 7.68 -18.47
CA GLY A 31 -17.59 8.98 -18.00
C GLY A 31 -17.12 9.92 -19.10
N TYR A 32 -16.64 11.09 -18.68
CA TYR A 32 -16.19 12.17 -19.56
C TYR A 32 -14.87 12.76 -19.06
N VAL A 33 -14.05 13.24 -19.99
CA VAL A 33 -12.81 13.97 -19.70
C VAL A 33 -12.84 15.28 -20.45
N CYS A 34 -12.57 16.38 -19.77
CA CYS A 34 -12.38 17.68 -20.42
C CYS A 34 -11.01 17.71 -21.08
N LEU A 35 -10.93 18.05 -22.38
CA LEU A 35 -9.65 18.34 -23.01
C LEU A 35 -9.14 19.71 -22.55
N GLY A 36 -7.91 19.75 -22.04
CA GLY A 36 -7.35 20.91 -21.36
C GLY A 36 -6.00 20.61 -20.73
N PRO A 37 -5.60 21.34 -19.66
CA PRO A 37 -4.29 21.17 -19.03
C PRO A 37 -3.99 19.74 -18.57
N ASP A 38 -5.01 18.99 -18.15
CA ASP A 38 -4.86 17.65 -17.57
C ASP A 38 -5.13 16.50 -18.56
N ALA A 39 -5.52 16.81 -19.80
CA ALA A 39 -5.82 15.81 -20.82
C ALA A 39 -5.56 16.32 -22.24
N THR A 40 -4.84 15.52 -23.03
CA THR A 40 -4.42 15.84 -24.39
C THR A 40 -4.74 14.70 -25.36
N LEU A 41 -4.92 15.05 -26.64
CA LEU A 41 -5.01 14.10 -27.75
C LEU A 41 -3.64 13.72 -28.32
N ASP A 42 -2.59 14.47 -27.95
CA ASP A 42 -1.23 14.24 -28.40
C ASP A 42 -0.59 13.11 -27.58
N LEU A 43 -0.53 11.91 -28.16
CA LEU A 43 0.19 10.77 -27.57
C LEU A 43 1.71 11.01 -27.51
N GLY A 44 2.22 11.97 -28.28
CA GLY A 44 3.61 12.42 -28.27
C GLY A 44 3.96 13.38 -27.13
N HIS A 45 2.95 13.87 -26.39
CA HIS A 45 3.15 14.83 -25.32
C HIS A 45 4.13 14.30 -24.26
N GLU A 46 5.04 15.16 -23.80
CA GLU A 46 6.17 14.73 -22.97
C GLU A 46 5.75 14.03 -21.67
N ILE A 47 4.72 14.53 -20.98
CA ILE A 47 4.17 13.90 -19.77
C ILE A 47 3.60 12.52 -20.10
N VAL A 48 2.85 12.39 -21.21
CA VAL A 48 2.24 11.11 -21.63
C VAL A 48 3.34 10.08 -21.86
N ARG A 49 4.40 10.45 -22.59
CA ARG A 49 5.55 9.58 -22.87
C ARG A 49 6.38 9.26 -21.62
N ALA A 50 6.54 10.21 -20.71
CA ALA A 50 7.31 10.03 -19.47
C ALA A 50 6.58 9.20 -18.41
N THR A 51 5.24 9.11 -18.49
CA THR A 51 4.39 8.36 -17.54
C THR A 51 3.79 7.08 -18.14
N THR A 52 4.45 6.53 -19.16
CA THR A 52 4.08 5.25 -19.79
C THR A 52 4.15 4.09 -18.83
N ARG A 53 4.99 4.17 -17.78
CA ARG A 53 5.01 3.16 -16.73
C ARG A 53 3.80 3.31 -15.80
N ARG A 54 2.84 2.42 -16.00
CA ARG A 54 1.60 2.30 -15.25
C ARG A 54 1.78 1.43 -13.99
N PRO A 55 0.87 1.52 -13.00
CA PRO A 55 0.88 0.62 -11.85
C PRO A 55 0.73 -0.83 -12.33
N ASP A 56 1.58 -1.71 -11.82
CA ASP A 56 1.47 -3.15 -12.05
C ASP A 56 0.48 -3.78 -11.05
N VAL A 57 -0.78 -3.83 -11.47
CA VAL A 57 -1.90 -4.31 -10.66
C VAL A 57 -1.87 -5.82 -10.38
N THR A 58 -0.97 -6.56 -11.03
CA THR A 58 -0.78 -7.99 -10.75
C THR A 58 0.04 -8.22 -9.48
N GLN A 59 0.75 -7.19 -9.00
CA GLN A 59 1.70 -7.29 -7.90
C GLN A 59 1.13 -6.74 -6.60
N LYS A 60 1.52 -7.33 -5.46
CA LYS A 60 1.14 -6.85 -4.12
C LYS A 60 1.50 -5.39 -3.84
N LEU A 61 2.50 -4.85 -4.55
CA LEU A 61 2.82 -3.43 -4.60
C LEU A 61 2.85 -2.98 -6.07
N PRO A 62 2.03 -2.00 -6.48
CA PRO A 62 1.91 -1.62 -7.90
C PRO A 62 3.12 -0.88 -8.47
N TYR A 63 3.97 -0.32 -7.62
CA TYR A 63 5.21 0.39 -7.97
C TYR A 63 6.40 -0.17 -7.20
N MET A 64 7.58 0.42 -7.38
CA MET A 64 8.65 0.33 -6.38
C MET A 64 8.31 1.28 -5.24
N TYR A 65 8.59 0.88 -3.99
CA TYR A 65 8.32 1.71 -2.81
C TYR A 65 9.56 1.90 -1.96
N GLY A 66 9.65 3.03 -1.29
CA GLY A 66 10.71 3.34 -0.34
C GLY A 66 10.24 4.25 0.79
N THR A 67 10.78 4.04 1.99
CA THR A 67 10.57 4.97 3.12
C THR A 67 11.81 5.81 3.34
N VAL A 68 11.63 7.12 3.49
CA VAL A 68 12.73 8.07 3.68
C VAL A 68 13.42 7.82 5.03
N THR A 69 14.68 7.39 4.99
CA THR A 69 15.48 7.11 6.19
C THR A 69 16.17 8.37 6.70
N ARG A 70 16.60 9.20 5.75
CA ARG A 70 17.25 10.49 5.91
C ARG A 70 16.58 11.46 4.95
N GLY A 71 16.26 12.66 5.41
CA GLY A 71 15.75 13.67 4.48
C GLY A 71 16.76 13.97 3.37
N GLY A 72 16.27 14.48 2.25
CA GLY A 72 17.11 14.72 1.09
C GLY A 72 16.42 15.59 0.03
N PRO A 73 17.17 16.01 -0.98
CA PRO A 73 16.63 16.83 -2.06
C PRO A 73 15.76 16.01 -3.02
N ALA A 74 14.78 16.68 -3.61
CA ALA A 74 14.12 16.26 -4.84
C ALA A 74 14.44 17.26 -5.95
N TYR A 75 14.79 16.73 -7.11
CA TYR A 75 15.35 17.48 -8.23
C TYR A 75 14.44 17.46 -9.46
N ALA A 76 14.53 18.52 -10.27
CA ALA A 76 13.90 18.63 -11.59
C ALA A 76 14.68 17.86 -12.67
N ARG A 77 15.98 17.65 -12.48
CA ARG A 77 16.88 16.92 -13.39
C ARG A 77 17.89 16.11 -12.59
N ILE A 78 18.70 15.30 -13.28
CA ILE A 78 19.89 14.71 -12.66
C ILE A 78 20.83 15.87 -12.21
N PRO A 79 21.23 15.93 -10.93
CA PRO A 79 22.08 16.99 -10.43
C PRO A 79 23.52 16.81 -10.91
N THR A 80 24.20 17.92 -11.22
CA THR A 80 25.64 17.94 -11.51
C THR A 80 26.46 17.84 -10.21
N GLU A 81 27.79 17.69 -10.32
CA GLU A 81 28.68 17.72 -9.14
C GLU A 81 28.55 19.05 -8.37
N ASP A 82 28.43 20.18 -9.06
CA ASP A 82 28.24 21.50 -8.43
C ASP A 82 26.88 21.60 -7.72
N ASP A 83 25.82 21.05 -8.32
CA ASP A 83 24.50 20.99 -7.69
C ASP A 83 24.53 20.12 -6.43
N ILE A 84 25.21 18.98 -6.48
CA ILE A 84 25.40 18.09 -5.32
C ILE A 84 26.17 18.81 -4.22
N ALA A 85 27.28 19.50 -4.56
CA ALA A 85 28.06 20.27 -3.59
C ALA A 85 27.22 21.37 -2.92
N ARG A 86 26.36 22.05 -3.70
CA ARG A 86 25.47 23.11 -3.22
C ARG A 86 24.33 22.61 -2.33
N TYR A 87 23.66 21.53 -2.75
CA TYR A 87 22.41 21.08 -2.14
C TYR A 87 22.57 19.91 -1.17
N GLU A 88 23.70 19.20 -1.20
CA GLU A 88 24.00 18.07 -0.33
C GLU A 88 25.42 18.17 0.29
N PRO A 89 25.76 19.25 1.01
CA PRO A 89 27.12 19.48 1.53
C PRO A 89 27.61 18.39 2.51
N SER A 90 26.69 17.58 3.05
CA SER A 90 27.00 16.47 3.95
C SER A 90 26.93 15.09 3.27
N LEU A 91 26.92 15.02 1.93
CA LEU A 91 26.75 13.77 1.18
C LEU A 91 27.81 12.72 1.54
N LYS A 92 29.09 13.08 1.64
CA LYS A 92 30.15 12.13 2.01
C LYS A 92 29.87 11.43 3.34
N LYS A 93 29.58 12.22 4.39
CA LYS A 93 29.21 11.71 5.72
C LYS A 93 27.93 10.87 5.68
N HIS A 94 27.01 11.17 4.78
CA HIS A 94 25.82 10.36 4.56
C HIS A 94 26.16 9.00 3.93
N LEU A 95 26.90 8.99 2.82
CA LEU A 95 27.29 7.77 2.13
C LEU A 95 28.14 6.85 3.02
N ASP A 96 29.05 7.39 3.84
CA ASP A 96 29.84 6.62 4.80
C ASP A 96 28.97 5.90 5.85
N ARG A 97 27.85 6.52 6.25
CA ARG A 97 26.89 5.90 7.18
C ARG A 97 26.00 4.89 6.45
N TRP A 98 25.53 5.24 5.26
CA TRP A 98 24.71 4.38 4.42
C TRP A 98 25.44 3.11 4.01
N ALA A 99 26.75 3.16 3.76
CA ALA A 99 27.58 2.00 3.44
C ALA A 99 27.66 0.97 4.60
N LYS A 100 27.46 1.41 5.85
CA LYS A 100 27.59 0.59 7.07
C LYS A 100 26.25 0.15 7.67
N ASP A 101 25.13 0.59 7.10
CA ASP A 101 23.79 0.32 7.63
C ASP A 101 23.25 -1.00 7.04
N GLU A 102 23.19 -2.05 7.85
CA GLU A 102 22.70 -3.37 7.39
C GLU A 102 21.19 -3.41 7.18
N GLN A 103 20.43 -2.50 7.80
CA GLN A 103 18.96 -2.53 7.79
C GLN A 103 18.36 -1.63 6.71
N SER A 104 19.09 -0.62 6.28
CA SER A 104 18.63 0.38 5.30
C SER A 104 19.70 0.89 4.35
N GLY A 105 20.91 0.33 4.40
CA GLY A 105 22.08 0.82 3.70
C GLY A 105 22.30 0.23 2.32
N ALA A 106 23.55 0.35 1.84
CA ALA A 106 23.94 0.07 0.46
C ALA A 106 23.71 -1.38 -0.01
N THR A 107 23.69 -2.34 0.90
CA THR A 107 23.48 -3.75 0.61
C THR A 107 22.02 -4.18 0.75
N TYR A 108 21.14 -3.32 1.27
CA TYR A 108 19.77 -3.67 1.58
C TYR A 108 18.84 -3.47 0.38
N GLY A 109 18.23 -4.56 -0.09
CA GLY A 109 17.08 -4.51 -0.99
C GLY A 109 17.34 -3.89 -2.36
N LEU A 110 18.56 -4.04 -2.89
CA LEU A 110 18.93 -3.50 -4.20
C LEU A 110 18.03 -4.03 -5.33
N ASP A 111 17.63 -5.30 -5.25
CA ASP A 111 16.68 -5.97 -6.15
C ASP A 111 15.35 -5.21 -6.29
N VAL A 112 14.89 -4.54 -5.22
CA VAL A 112 13.63 -3.76 -5.27
C VAL A 112 13.72 -2.63 -6.27
N TRP A 113 14.90 -1.99 -6.38
CA TRP A 113 15.15 -0.92 -7.35
C TRP A 113 15.27 -1.43 -8.79
N LEU A 114 15.32 -2.75 -8.99
CA LEU A 114 15.49 -3.40 -10.29
C LEU A 114 14.19 -4.07 -10.77
N LYS A 115 13.03 -3.74 -10.17
CA LYS A 115 11.73 -4.37 -10.44
C LYS A 115 11.40 -4.60 -11.92
N TRP A 116 11.82 -3.70 -12.80
CA TRP A 116 11.53 -3.77 -14.24
C TRP A 116 12.77 -3.94 -15.12
N ARG A 117 13.92 -4.26 -14.51
CA ARG A 117 15.18 -4.49 -15.21
C ARG A 117 15.46 -5.98 -15.30
N THR A 118 15.94 -6.41 -16.46
CA THR A 118 16.33 -7.81 -16.71
C THR A 118 17.78 -8.07 -16.31
N GLU A 119 18.63 -7.05 -16.37
CA GLU A 119 20.04 -7.15 -15.99
C GLU A 119 20.23 -6.84 -14.50
N PRO A 120 21.02 -7.64 -13.77
CA PRO A 120 21.35 -7.34 -12.39
C PRO A 120 22.21 -6.07 -12.35
N ALA A 121 21.92 -5.17 -11.41
CA ALA A 121 22.80 -4.04 -11.17
C ALA A 121 24.03 -4.47 -10.35
N PRO A 122 25.19 -3.83 -10.58
CA PRO A 122 26.33 -3.99 -9.70
C PRO A 122 25.97 -3.59 -8.26
N PRO A 123 26.66 -4.15 -7.25
CA PRO A 123 26.51 -3.72 -5.86
C PRO A 123 26.68 -2.20 -5.75
N ALA A 124 25.88 -1.57 -4.88
CA ALA A 124 25.76 -0.12 -4.91
C ALA A 124 27.06 0.63 -4.57
N LEU A 125 27.93 0.04 -3.74
CA LEU A 125 29.25 0.60 -3.44
C LEU A 125 30.24 0.45 -4.60
N ASP A 126 30.18 -0.66 -5.33
CA ASP A 126 31.01 -0.89 -6.51
C ASP A 126 30.61 0.07 -7.64
N ALA A 127 29.30 0.27 -7.83
CA ALA A 127 28.75 1.24 -8.77
C ALA A 127 29.27 2.64 -8.46
N LEU A 128 29.25 3.04 -7.19
CA LEU A 128 29.75 4.34 -6.73
C LEU A 128 31.25 4.49 -6.98
N ALA A 129 32.05 3.48 -6.64
CA ALA A 129 33.51 3.52 -6.82
C ALA A 129 33.92 3.59 -8.31
N GLN A 130 33.18 2.89 -9.17
CA GLN A 130 33.43 2.82 -10.61
C GLN A 130 32.73 3.93 -11.41
N ARG A 131 31.97 4.81 -10.75
CA ARG A 131 31.16 5.89 -11.38
C ARG A 131 30.28 5.37 -12.52
N ILE A 132 29.61 4.23 -12.31
CA ILE A 132 28.82 3.57 -13.35
C ILE A 132 27.59 4.42 -13.71
N THR A 133 27.35 4.60 -15.01
CA THR A 133 26.12 5.19 -15.55
C THR A 133 25.39 4.14 -16.38
N ASP A 134 24.09 3.96 -16.11
CA ASP A 134 23.25 3.03 -16.87
C ASP A 134 23.09 3.53 -18.31
N ARG A 135 23.03 2.59 -19.28
CA ARG A 135 22.84 2.94 -20.69
C ARG A 135 21.45 3.49 -20.99
N ASP A 136 20.47 3.15 -20.16
CA ASP A 136 19.05 3.40 -20.34
C ASP A 136 18.49 4.39 -19.31
N VAL A 137 19.26 5.42 -18.95
CA VAL A 137 18.75 6.61 -18.25
C VAL A 137 17.48 7.11 -18.97
N PRO A 138 16.41 7.50 -18.26
CA PRO A 138 15.18 7.98 -18.90
C PRO A 138 15.45 9.10 -19.89
N TRP A 139 14.88 9.01 -21.10
CA TRP A 139 15.17 9.94 -22.21
C TRP A 139 14.93 11.41 -21.85
N PHE A 140 13.97 11.68 -20.95
CA PHE A 140 13.62 13.02 -20.50
C PHE A 140 14.59 13.59 -19.46
N LEU A 141 15.58 12.81 -19.01
CA LEU A 141 16.63 13.23 -18.08
C LEU A 141 18.03 13.20 -18.70
N ARG A 142 18.17 12.73 -19.93
CA ARG A 142 19.46 12.72 -20.64
C ARG A 142 19.89 14.12 -21.01
N ASP A 143 21.19 14.30 -21.22
CA ASP A 143 21.78 15.53 -21.76
C ASP A 143 21.39 16.79 -20.95
N GLY A 144 21.27 16.64 -19.62
CA GLY A 144 20.91 17.73 -18.70
C GLY A 144 19.44 18.16 -18.75
N ARG A 145 18.58 17.45 -19.48
CA ARG A 145 17.14 17.74 -19.54
C ARG A 145 16.46 17.59 -18.19
N ARG A 146 15.37 18.34 -18.03
CA ARG A 146 14.49 18.27 -16.86
C ARG A 146 13.32 17.33 -17.13
N ALA A 147 12.85 16.73 -16.05
CA ALA A 147 11.61 15.99 -16.05
C ALA A 147 10.45 16.90 -16.48
N PRO A 148 9.49 16.37 -17.25
CA PRO A 148 8.23 17.06 -17.51
C PRO A 148 7.56 17.44 -16.18
N ASN A 149 7.01 18.66 -16.10
CA ASN A 149 6.57 19.26 -14.85
C ASN A 149 5.21 18.73 -14.35
N LEU A 150 5.09 17.41 -14.18
CA LEU A 150 3.87 16.79 -13.67
C LEU A 150 3.61 17.14 -12.19
N SER A 151 4.66 17.29 -11.40
CA SER A 151 4.55 17.70 -9.99
C SER A 151 4.09 19.14 -9.79
N GLY A 152 4.20 19.99 -10.82
CA GLY A 152 3.96 21.44 -10.71
C GLY A 152 5.00 22.19 -9.86
N LEU A 153 6.08 21.53 -9.41
CA LEU A 153 7.09 22.10 -8.51
C LEU A 153 8.27 22.75 -9.26
N ILE A 154 8.40 22.53 -10.57
CA ILE A 154 9.39 23.25 -11.39
C ILE A 154 8.83 24.65 -11.67
N LYS A 155 9.30 25.66 -10.93
CA LYS A 155 8.79 27.05 -11.02
C LYS A 155 9.54 27.95 -12.00
N THR A 156 10.81 27.65 -12.27
CA THR A 156 11.69 28.45 -13.14
C THR A 156 12.51 27.57 -14.07
N ASP A 157 13.08 28.16 -15.13
CA ASP A 157 13.87 27.43 -16.13
C ASP A 157 15.23 26.94 -15.64
N ASP A 158 15.75 27.56 -14.59
CA ASP A 158 17.01 27.22 -13.93
C ASP A 158 16.82 26.34 -12.67
N ALA A 159 15.58 25.98 -12.33
CA ALA A 159 15.29 25.19 -11.14
C ALA A 159 15.98 23.81 -11.20
N VAL A 160 16.81 23.53 -10.18
CA VAL A 160 17.51 22.24 -10.03
C VAL A 160 16.91 21.45 -8.88
N LYS A 161 17.07 21.92 -7.64
CA LYS A 161 16.36 21.41 -6.48
C LYS A 161 14.99 22.08 -6.42
N ILE A 162 13.93 21.29 -6.44
CA ILE A 162 12.55 21.76 -6.49
C ILE A 162 11.77 21.49 -5.22
N ASP A 163 12.25 20.55 -4.40
CA ASP A 163 11.57 20.13 -3.18
C ASP A 163 12.53 19.35 -2.26
N GLU A 164 12.05 18.93 -1.10
CA GLU A 164 12.73 18.04 -0.16
C GLU A 164 11.84 16.86 0.23
N VAL A 165 12.46 15.70 0.43
CA VAL A 165 11.81 14.55 1.06
C VAL A 165 12.14 14.54 2.54
N SER A 166 11.13 14.49 3.40
CA SER A 166 11.31 14.49 4.85
C SER A 166 11.27 13.05 5.41
N ARG A 167 11.86 12.86 6.59
CA ARG A 167 11.91 11.53 7.23
C ARG A 167 10.50 11.05 7.56
N ARG A 168 10.32 9.72 7.59
CA ARG A 168 9.03 9.05 7.89
C ARG A 168 7.99 9.14 6.78
N ASN A 169 8.30 9.81 5.66
CA ASN A 169 7.48 9.76 4.46
C ASN A 169 7.78 8.52 3.63
N GLY A 170 6.75 8.03 2.96
CA GLY A 170 6.83 6.92 2.02
C GLY A 170 6.57 7.39 0.60
N MET A 171 7.30 6.82 -0.36
CA MET A 171 7.19 7.19 -1.77
C MET A 171 7.13 5.98 -2.69
N ALA A 172 6.45 6.16 -3.83
CA ALA A 172 6.45 5.24 -4.95
C ALA A 172 7.30 5.77 -6.10
N PHE A 173 7.90 4.85 -6.84
CA PHE A 173 8.79 5.16 -7.96
C PHE A 173 8.43 4.37 -9.20
N ILE A 174 8.55 5.06 -10.34
CA ILE A 174 8.32 4.51 -11.67
C ILE A 174 9.63 4.25 -12.42
N GLU A 175 10.77 4.79 -11.99
CA GLU A 175 12.05 4.46 -12.59
C GLU A 175 13.15 4.43 -11.53
N SER A 176 14.21 3.67 -11.83
CA SER A 176 15.47 3.69 -11.10
C SER A 176 16.64 3.48 -12.07
N PHE A 177 17.70 4.27 -11.91
CA PHE A 177 18.87 4.23 -12.78
C PHE A 177 20.13 4.71 -12.05
N LEU A 178 21.29 4.25 -12.50
CA LEU A 178 22.60 4.74 -12.09
C LEU A 178 23.04 5.91 -12.96
N HIS A 179 23.60 6.93 -12.32
CA HIS A 179 24.32 8.03 -12.97
C HIS A 179 25.54 8.38 -12.14
N GLU A 180 26.73 8.33 -12.75
CA GLU A 180 28.02 8.57 -12.10
C GLU A 180 28.18 7.77 -10.80
N GLY A 181 27.68 6.52 -10.81
CA GLY A 181 27.75 5.56 -9.72
C GLY A 181 26.69 5.69 -8.65
N ARG A 182 25.93 6.80 -8.62
CA ARG A 182 24.83 7.00 -7.67
C ARG A 182 23.50 6.61 -8.30
N ARG A 183 22.66 5.90 -7.53
CA ARG A 183 21.33 5.51 -7.98
C ARG A 183 20.31 6.61 -7.68
N TYR A 184 19.51 6.94 -8.69
CA TYR A 184 18.38 7.85 -8.58
C TYR A 184 17.09 7.12 -8.90
N ASN A 185 16.01 7.50 -8.21
CA ASN A 185 14.66 7.06 -8.49
C ASN A 185 13.84 8.22 -9.06
N VAL A 186 12.87 7.90 -9.91
CA VAL A 186 11.87 8.87 -10.40
C VAL A 186 10.53 8.57 -9.73
N THR A 187 9.96 9.55 -9.05
CA THR A 187 8.66 9.42 -8.40
C THR A 187 7.53 9.35 -9.42
N THR A 188 6.34 8.94 -8.98
CA THR A 188 5.13 8.87 -9.82
C THR A 188 4.65 10.23 -10.35
N ASP A 189 5.14 11.33 -9.78
CA ASP A 189 4.96 12.72 -10.24
C ASP A 189 6.22 13.32 -10.90
N LEU A 190 7.14 12.45 -11.35
CA LEU A 190 8.33 12.77 -12.15
C LEU A 190 9.46 13.55 -11.45
N ARG A 191 9.49 13.61 -10.12
CA ARG A 191 10.64 14.16 -9.39
C ARG A 191 11.79 13.17 -9.35
N VAL A 192 13.02 13.66 -9.48
CA VAL A 192 14.24 12.85 -9.38
C VAL A 192 14.76 12.90 -7.95
N VAL A 193 14.87 11.76 -7.30
CA VAL A 193 15.35 11.66 -5.91
C VAL A 193 16.48 10.65 -5.77
N PRO A 194 17.49 10.90 -4.92
CA PRO A 194 18.56 9.95 -4.70
C PRO A 194 18.08 8.72 -3.92
N ALA A 195 18.33 7.52 -4.44
CA ALA A 195 17.82 6.27 -3.87
C ALA A 195 18.44 5.94 -2.50
N ASP A 196 19.66 6.42 -2.22
CA ASP A 196 20.36 6.27 -0.93
C ASP A 196 19.68 7.02 0.24
N ARG A 197 18.64 7.80 -0.03
CA ARG A 197 17.78 8.44 0.99
C ARG A 197 16.63 7.56 1.44
N PHE A 198 16.40 6.44 0.76
CA PHE A 198 15.25 5.56 0.97
C PHE A 198 15.68 4.17 1.39
N ARG A 199 14.95 3.60 2.34
CA ARG A 199 14.94 2.14 2.55
C ARG A 199 13.93 1.54 1.57
N PRO A 200 14.34 0.68 0.62
CA PRO A 200 13.41 -0.02 -0.26
C PRO A 200 12.42 -0.89 0.51
N ILE A 201 11.21 -1.03 -0.03
CA ILE A 201 10.09 -1.74 0.60
C ILE A 201 9.61 -2.88 -0.30
N ARG A 202 9.66 -4.11 0.23
CA ARG A 202 9.08 -5.31 -0.40
C ARG A 202 7.62 -5.54 -0.01
N GLY A 203 7.18 -4.94 1.09
CA GLY A 203 5.89 -5.24 1.71
C GLY A 203 5.91 -6.57 2.47
N SER A 204 4.86 -6.82 3.25
CA SER A 204 4.70 -8.08 3.98
C SER A 204 4.60 -9.27 3.02
N ASP A 205 5.10 -10.43 3.46
CA ASP A 205 4.85 -11.72 2.82
C ASP A 205 3.61 -12.42 3.40
N PHE A 206 3.02 -11.86 4.47
CA PHE A 206 1.76 -12.35 4.99
C PHE A 206 0.63 -12.14 3.99
N HIS A 207 -0.23 -13.15 3.90
CA HIS A 207 -1.56 -13.05 3.31
C HIS A 207 -2.53 -13.95 4.11
N GLY A 208 -3.82 -13.67 3.98
CA GLY A 208 -4.89 -14.49 4.54
C GLY A 208 -5.07 -15.84 3.87
N VAL A 209 -6.20 -16.49 4.17
CA VAL A 209 -6.53 -17.86 3.79
C VAL A 209 -7.90 -17.95 3.11
N GLU A 210 -8.03 -18.86 2.14
CA GLU A 210 -9.28 -19.19 1.47
C GLU A 210 -10.11 -20.17 2.30
N ILE A 211 -11.31 -19.75 2.69
CA ILE A 211 -12.20 -20.57 3.51
C ILE A 211 -12.88 -21.63 2.64
N GLY A 212 -12.86 -22.88 3.08
CA GLY A 212 -13.36 -24.05 2.33
C GLY A 212 -12.35 -24.64 1.34
N LYS A 213 -11.12 -24.09 1.29
CA LYS A 213 -10.01 -24.64 0.51
C LYS A 213 -8.77 -24.84 1.37
N ASP A 214 -8.32 -23.76 2.03
CA ASP A 214 -7.12 -23.80 2.87
C ASP A 214 -7.50 -24.14 4.32
N ILE A 215 -8.68 -23.70 4.77
CA ILE A 215 -9.17 -23.94 6.13
C ILE A 215 -10.69 -23.94 6.22
N ASP A 216 -11.23 -24.71 7.17
CA ASP A 216 -12.66 -24.74 7.50
C ASP A 216 -12.93 -24.17 8.89
N PHE A 217 -14.16 -23.72 9.10
CA PHE A 217 -14.60 -23.26 10.41
C PHE A 217 -14.71 -24.37 11.48
N PRO A 218 -14.57 -24.01 12.76
CA PRO A 218 -13.99 -22.76 13.26
C PRO A 218 -12.45 -22.80 13.19
N PHE A 219 -11.81 -21.64 13.08
CA PHE A 219 -10.34 -21.54 13.09
C PHE A 219 -9.87 -20.26 13.77
N ALA A 220 -8.56 -20.09 13.95
CA ALA A 220 -7.98 -18.83 14.40
C ALA A 220 -6.79 -18.41 13.55
N LEU A 221 -6.59 -17.10 13.39
CA LEU A 221 -5.39 -16.54 12.79
C LEU A 221 -4.43 -16.06 13.88
N VAL A 222 -3.16 -16.48 13.81
CA VAL A 222 -2.15 -16.13 14.82
C VAL A 222 -1.66 -14.69 14.61
N ARG A 223 -2.15 -13.78 15.45
CA ARG A 223 -1.95 -12.33 15.36
C ARG A 223 -0.77 -11.76 16.16
N ARG A 224 -0.12 -12.58 17.00
CA ARG A 224 1.05 -12.16 17.79
C ARG A 224 2.14 -13.23 17.78
N ALA A 225 3.37 -12.83 17.44
CA ALA A 225 4.55 -13.66 17.59
C ALA A 225 4.78 -14.10 19.05
N GLY A 226 5.52 -15.19 19.24
CA GLY A 226 5.81 -15.77 20.56
C GLY A 226 4.61 -16.43 21.23
N GLY A 227 3.56 -16.77 20.46
CA GLY A 227 2.47 -17.59 20.96
C GLY A 227 2.95 -19.01 21.27
N LYS A 228 2.29 -19.66 22.23
CA LYS A 228 2.60 -21.03 22.64
C LYS A 228 1.39 -21.93 22.44
N ARG A 229 1.66 -23.18 22.12
CA ARG A 229 0.69 -24.28 22.21
C ARG A 229 0.73 -24.84 23.62
N TRP A 230 -0.43 -25.22 24.15
CA TRP A 230 -0.55 -25.71 25.52
C TRP A 230 -1.26 -27.06 25.55
N ARG A 231 -0.74 -28.00 26.32
CA ARG A 231 -1.38 -29.30 26.58
C ARG A 231 -1.97 -29.33 27.97
N VAL A 232 -3.11 -29.97 28.11
CA VAL A 232 -3.74 -30.16 29.41
C VAL A 232 -3.22 -31.46 30.02
N GLU A 233 -2.45 -31.35 31.09
CA GLU A 233 -2.00 -32.48 31.90
C GLU A 233 -2.65 -32.40 33.28
N GLY A 234 -3.70 -33.21 33.49
CA GLY A 234 -4.53 -33.14 34.69
C GLY A 234 -5.25 -31.80 34.81
N LYS A 235 -4.81 -30.96 35.77
CA LYS A 235 -5.35 -29.60 36.00
C LYS A 235 -4.41 -28.47 35.54
N LYS A 236 -3.26 -28.81 34.94
CA LYS A 236 -2.23 -27.83 34.55
C LYS A 236 -2.13 -27.72 33.03
N LEU A 237 -1.79 -26.52 32.57
CA LEU A 237 -1.31 -26.33 31.20
C LEU A 237 0.20 -26.51 31.18
N VAL A 238 0.68 -27.33 30.25
CA VAL A 238 2.10 -27.55 29.98
C VAL A 238 2.41 -27.03 28.58
N GLU A 239 3.56 -26.37 28.41
CA GLU A 239 3.97 -25.84 27.10
C GLU A 239 4.21 -26.99 26.12
N GLY A 240 3.47 -27.00 25.01
CA GLY A 240 3.49 -28.02 23.97
C GLY A 240 4.29 -27.63 22.73
N GLY A 241 4.92 -26.44 22.73
CA GLY A 241 5.71 -25.91 21.62
C GLY A 241 5.29 -24.51 21.20
N GLU A 242 5.89 -24.03 20.11
CA GLU A 242 5.60 -22.69 19.59
C GLU A 242 4.39 -22.68 18.66
N LEU A 243 3.64 -21.58 18.74
CA LEU A 243 2.56 -21.28 17.81
C LEU A 243 3.13 -20.47 16.66
N GLU A 244 3.12 -21.05 15.47
CA GLU A 244 3.65 -20.41 14.26
C GLU A 244 2.93 -19.07 14.01
N TRP A 245 3.72 -17.99 14.00
CA TRP A 245 3.19 -16.65 13.78
C TRP A 245 2.55 -16.55 12.39
N ARG A 246 1.35 -15.97 12.31
CA ARG A 246 0.55 -15.78 11.08
C ARG A 246 -0.03 -17.03 10.44
N SER A 247 0.16 -18.19 11.05
CA SER A 247 -0.55 -19.40 10.63
C SER A 247 -2.06 -19.29 10.88
N ALA A 248 -2.82 -20.09 10.13
CA ALA A 248 -4.21 -20.38 10.40
C ALA A 248 -4.30 -21.72 11.14
N VAL A 249 -4.96 -21.73 12.31
CA VAL A 249 -5.05 -22.90 13.18
C VAL A 249 -6.48 -23.43 13.23
N PRO A 250 -6.73 -24.66 12.77
CA PRO A 250 -8.05 -25.27 12.87
C PRO A 250 -8.46 -25.50 14.34
N LEU A 251 -9.70 -25.16 14.68
CA LEU A 251 -10.23 -25.31 16.03
C LEU A 251 -11.34 -26.36 16.09
N THR A 252 -11.52 -26.99 17.24
CA THR A 252 -12.67 -27.88 17.50
C THR A 252 -13.96 -27.11 17.79
N GLY A 253 -13.81 -25.83 18.18
CA GLY A 253 -14.89 -24.99 18.66
C GLY A 253 -14.96 -24.89 20.18
N LYS A 254 -14.33 -25.80 20.94
CA LYS A 254 -14.28 -25.71 22.41
C LYS A 254 -13.44 -24.52 22.87
N GLN A 255 -13.84 -23.96 23.99
CA GLN A 255 -13.17 -22.83 24.65
C GLN A 255 -13.14 -23.08 26.15
N GLN A 256 -12.04 -22.71 26.82
CA GLN A 256 -11.91 -22.89 28.25
C GLN A 256 -10.99 -21.83 28.85
N PHE A 257 -11.31 -21.40 30.06
CA PHE A 257 -10.42 -20.55 30.85
C PHE A 257 -9.40 -21.39 31.60
N PHE A 258 -8.13 -21.03 31.46
CA PHE A 258 -7.03 -21.54 32.26
C PHE A 258 -6.28 -20.37 32.88
N GLY A 259 -6.21 -20.31 34.21
CA GLY A 259 -5.53 -19.22 34.93
C GLY A 259 -6.05 -17.82 34.55
N GLY A 260 -7.37 -17.68 34.35
CA GLY A 260 -8.01 -16.41 33.98
C GLY A 260 -7.86 -16.00 32.51
N LYS A 261 -7.23 -16.83 31.67
CA LYS A 261 -7.04 -16.57 30.23
C LYS A 261 -7.88 -17.51 29.39
N LEU A 262 -8.54 -16.98 28.37
CA LEU A 262 -9.34 -17.78 27.46
C LEU A 262 -8.42 -18.52 26.49
N HIS A 263 -8.66 -19.83 26.34
CA HIS A 263 -7.96 -20.66 25.39
C HIS A 263 -8.94 -21.35 24.43
N TYR A 264 -8.46 -21.63 23.23
CA TYR A 264 -9.18 -22.36 22.19
C TYR A 264 -8.55 -23.73 21.96
N GLU A 265 -9.35 -24.78 21.93
CA GLU A 265 -8.89 -26.13 21.59
C GLU A 265 -8.69 -26.24 20.08
N THR A 266 -7.48 -26.61 19.69
CA THR A 266 -7.08 -26.89 18.30
C THR A 266 -7.51 -28.30 17.91
N LYS A 267 -7.66 -28.57 16.61
CA LYS A 267 -8.01 -29.93 16.14
C LYS A 267 -6.92 -30.97 16.46
N ASP A 268 -5.70 -30.54 16.72
CA ASP A 268 -4.57 -31.40 17.10
C ASP A 268 -4.55 -31.71 18.62
N GLY A 269 -5.51 -31.20 19.39
CA GLY A 269 -5.66 -31.44 20.83
C GLY A 269 -4.88 -30.48 21.74
N ASP A 270 -4.04 -29.60 21.17
CA ASP A 270 -3.41 -28.50 21.89
C ASP A 270 -4.40 -27.34 22.12
N TRP A 271 -4.03 -26.41 22.99
CA TRP A 271 -4.78 -25.19 23.32
C TRP A 271 -3.96 -23.94 23.00
N ILE A 272 -4.60 -22.89 22.50
CA ILE A 272 -3.97 -21.60 22.18
C ILE A 272 -4.66 -20.44 22.88
N ASP A 273 -3.88 -19.44 23.32
CA ASP A 273 -4.33 -18.25 24.06
C ASP A 273 -5.00 -17.21 23.11
N ASP A 274 -6.17 -16.69 23.49
CA ASP A 274 -6.96 -15.73 22.69
C ASP A 274 -6.23 -14.41 22.41
N ARG A 275 -5.28 -14.04 23.28
CA ARG A 275 -4.48 -12.83 23.11
C ARG A 275 -3.49 -12.97 21.96
N HIS A 276 -3.14 -14.20 21.58
CA HIS A 276 -2.24 -14.50 20.47
C HIS A 276 -2.95 -14.84 19.16
N ALA A 277 -4.21 -15.27 19.21
CA ALA A 277 -4.94 -15.73 18.03
C ALA A 277 -6.36 -15.16 17.95
N GLY A 278 -6.71 -14.56 16.80
CA GLY A 278 -8.07 -14.09 16.53
C GLY A 278 -8.94 -15.23 16.03
N ARG A 279 -9.85 -15.75 16.88
CA ARG A 279 -10.77 -16.83 16.51
C ARG A 279 -11.87 -16.35 15.56
N ILE A 280 -12.05 -17.08 14.47
CA ILE A 280 -13.07 -16.83 13.46
C ILE A 280 -14.08 -17.98 13.48
N ASP A 281 -15.35 -17.59 13.62
CA ASP A 281 -16.50 -18.48 13.65
C ASP A 281 -17.42 -18.12 12.48
N PRO A 282 -18.27 -19.06 12.01
CA PRO A 282 -19.29 -18.73 11.03
C PRO A 282 -20.24 -17.68 11.60
N ALA A 283 -20.77 -16.81 10.73
CA ALA A 283 -21.76 -15.81 11.10
C ALA A 283 -22.97 -16.47 11.79
N LYS A 284 -23.13 -16.25 13.09
CA LYS A 284 -24.24 -16.82 13.89
C LYS A 284 -25.61 -16.37 13.39
N LYS A 285 -25.70 -15.11 12.96
CA LYS A 285 -26.89 -14.50 12.39
C LYS A 285 -26.50 -13.77 11.12
N MET A 286 -26.95 -14.30 9.99
CA MET A 286 -26.68 -13.71 8.69
C MET A 286 -27.43 -12.37 8.55
N PRO A 287 -26.75 -11.25 8.22
CA PRO A 287 -27.40 -9.98 7.97
C PRO A 287 -28.24 -10.01 6.69
N ALA A 288 -29.13 -9.02 6.53
CA ALA A 288 -30.05 -8.96 5.40
C ALA A 288 -29.32 -8.91 4.05
N TRP A 289 -28.26 -8.10 3.91
CA TRP A 289 -27.44 -8.02 2.69
C TRP A 289 -26.79 -9.37 2.35
N GLY A 290 -26.32 -10.12 3.35
CA GLY A 290 -25.80 -11.48 3.15
C GLY A 290 -26.88 -12.45 2.65
N LYS A 291 -28.10 -12.37 3.20
CA LYS A 291 -29.25 -13.16 2.70
C LYS A 291 -29.67 -12.78 1.29
N ASN A 292 -29.49 -11.52 0.91
CA ASN A 292 -29.76 -11.01 -0.44
C ASN A 292 -28.67 -11.35 -1.45
N GLY A 293 -27.61 -12.08 -1.05
CA GLY A 293 -26.54 -12.51 -1.95
C GLY A 293 -25.46 -11.45 -2.19
N GLU A 294 -25.45 -10.34 -1.44
CA GLU A 294 -24.44 -9.29 -1.62
C GLU A 294 -23.04 -9.77 -1.19
N LYS A 295 -22.00 -9.20 -1.83
CA LYS A 295 -20.64 -9.27 -1.29
C LYS A 295 -20.50 -8.33 -0.10
N TRP A 296 -19.89 -8.80 0.98
CA TRP A 296 -19.66 -7.99 2.17
C TRP A 296 -18.41 -8.40 2.96
N LEU A 297 -17.91 -7.46 3.76
CA LEU A 297 -16.76 -7.62 4.64
C LEU A 297 -17.23 -7.54 6.10
N ASP A 298 -16.90 -8.55 6.89
CA ASP A 298 -17.05 -8.58 8.34
C ASP A 298 -15.71 -8.19 8.96
N VAL A 299 -15.67 -7.09 9.71
CA VAL A 299 -14.44 -6.56 10.31
C VAL A 299 -14.59 -6.54 11.83
N ASN A 300 -13.81 -7.39 12.49
CA ASN A 300 -13.81 -7.49 13.95
C ASN A 300 -12.58 -6.79 14.55
N LEU A 301 -12.81 -5.69 15.26
CA LEU A 301 -11.76 -4.85 15.85
C LEU A 301 -11.10 -5.50 17.07
N THR A 302 -11.80 -6.27 17.90
CA THR A 302 -11.20 -6.90 19.09
C THR A 302 -10.25 -8.01 18.70
N LYS A 303 -10.61 -8.80 17.69
CA LYS A 303 -9.86 -9.95 17.18
C LYS A 303 -8.86 -9.55 16.10
N GLN A 304 -9.00 -8.37 15.50
CA GLN A 304 -8.17 -7.86 14.40
C GLN A 304 -8.17 -8.80 13.19
N VAL A 305 -9.37 -9.24 12.81
CA VAL A 305 -9.61 -10.11 11.65
C VAL A 305 -10.65 -9.48 10.72
N LEU A 306 -10.55 -9.83 9.46
CA LEU A 306 -11.55 -9.53 8.44
C LEU A 306 -11.96 -10.82 7.75
N VAL A 307 -13.25 -11.01 7.52
CA VAL A 307 -13.81 -12.12 6.73
C VAL A 307 -14.60 -11.55 5.56
N ALA A 308 -14.29 -12.01 4.35
CA ALA A 308 -15.04 -11.69 3.15
C ALA A 308 -16.11 -12.75 2.88
N TYR A 309 -17.31 -12.31 2.51
CA TYR A 309 -18.47 -13.15 2.25
C TYR A 309 -19.08 -12.86 0.87
N GLU A 310 -19.51 -13.93 0.18
CA GLU A 310 -20.39 -13.88 -0.98
C GLU A 310 -21.78 -14.37 -0.57
N GLY A 311 -22.69 -13.43 -0.36
CA GLY A 311 -23.98 -13.72 0.26
C GLY A 311 -23.80 -14.32 1.64
N THR A 312 -24.19 -15.58 1.79
CA THR A 312 -24.06 -16.33 3.04
C THR A 312 -22.77 -17.15 3.14
N LYS A 313 -21.97 -17.20 2.06
CA LYS A 313 -20.79 -18.05 1.97
C LYS A 313 -19.53 -17.26 2.37
N PRO A 314 -18.79 -17.66 3.42
CA PRO A 314 -17.46 -17.13 3.70
C PRO A 314 -16.48 -17.57 2.60
N VAL A 315 -15.63 -16.68 2.09
CA VAL A 315 -14.70 -17.00 0.99
C VAL A 315 -13.24 -16.71 1.33
N TYR A 316 -12.97 -15.78 2.23
CA TYR A 316 -11.61 -15.39 2.59
C TYR A 316 -11.54 -14.84 4.01
N ALA A 317 -10.43 -15.02 4.70
CA ALA A 317 -10.14 -14.33 5.94
C ALA A 317 -8.69 -13.88 6.03
N THR A 318 -8.45 -12.72 6.65
CA THR A 318 -7.10 -12.23 6.92
C THR A 318 -7.03 -11.46 8.25
N LEU A 319 -5.81 -11.17 8.70
CA LEU A 319 -5.53 -10.23 9.77
C LEU A 319 -5.60 -8.78 9.26
N ILE A 320 -6.02 -7.88 10.13
CA ILE A 320 -6.04 -6.44 9.87
C ILE A 320 -5.23 -5.68 10.92
N SER A 321 -4.93 -4.42 10.64
CA SER A 321 -4.51 -3.43 11.63
C SER A 321 -5.47 -2.25 11.60
N SER A 322 -6.35 -2.16 12.59
CA SER A 322 -7.28 -1.03 12.73
C SER A 322 -6.63 0.19 13.39
N GLY A 323 -7.44 1.22 13.62
CA GLY A 323 -7.09 2.44 14.34
C GLY A 323 -6.48 2.16 15.71
N GLU A 324 -5.35 2.81 16.02
CA GLU A 324 -4.50 2.43 17.16
C GLU A 324 -5.12 2.66 18.54
N ALA A 325 -6.09 3.58 18.65
CA ALA A 325 -6.92 3.76 19.84
C ALA A 325 -7.95 2.62 20.07
N GLY A 326 -7.97 1.58 19.23
CA GLY A 326 -8.74 0.36 19.48
C GLY A 326 -10.26 0.57 19.42
N LEU A 327 -10.93 0.46 20.58
CA LEU A 327 -12.39 0.59 20.71
C LEU A 327 -12.85 1.93 21.32
N GLU A 328 -11.92 2.87 21.49
CA GLU A 328 -12.21 4.24 21.91
C GLU A 328 -13.16 4.97 20.93
N ASP A 329 -13.52 6.20 21.28
CA ASP A 329 -14.39 7.02 20.46
C ASP A 329 -13.64 7.55 19.22
N HIS A 330 -14.20 7.31 18.03
CA HIS A 330 -13.56 7.67 16.77
C HIS A 330 -13.61 9.18 16.49
N GLU A 331 -14.51 9.93 17.15
CA GLU A 331 -14.62 11.38 16.94
C GLU A 331 -13.48 12.15 17.64
N SER A 332 -12.89 11.54 18.67
CA SER A 332 -11.88 12.15 19.53
C SER A 332 -10.56 11.38 19.58
N SER A 333 -10.40 10.32 18.79
CA SER A 333 -9.20 9.49 18.74
C SER A 333 -8.93 8.91 17.36
N THR A 334 -7.84 8.16 17.23
CA THR A 334 -7.46 7.42 16.01
C THR A 334 -8.21 6.08 15.85
N ALA A 335 -9.31 5.84 16.59
CA ALA A 335 -10.07 4.61 16.52
C ALA A 335 -10.79 4.45 15.16
N THR A 336 -10.97 3.21 14.70
CA THR A 336 -11.74 2.95 13.48
C THR A 336 -13.23 3.14 13.76
N LYS A 337 -13.92 3.93 12.92
CA LYS A 337 -15.38 4.12 12.98
C LYS A 337 -16.11 2.78 12.83
N ARG A 338 -16.98 2.47 13.79
CA ARG A 338 -17.81 1.25 13.83
C ARG A 338 -19.15 1.52 13.15
N GLY A 339 -19.72 0.50 12.51
CA GLY A 339 -21.00 0.65 11.82
C GLY A 339 -21.12 -0.22 10.57
N ILE A 340 -22.11 0.11 9.75
CA ILE A 340 -22.37 -0.54 8.47
C ILE A 340 -22.18 0.51 7.38
N PHE A 341 -21.22 0.28 6.50
CA PHE A 341 -20.81 1.22 5.46
C PHE A 341 -20.86 0.54 4.10
N ARG A 342 -20.63 1.33 3.04
CA ARG A 342 -20.43 0.82 1.68
C ARG A 342 -19.20 1.46 1.08
N ILE A 343 -18.35 0.65 0.48
CA ILE A 343 -17.22 1.16 -0.32
C ILE A 343 -17.80 2.03 -1.43
N HIS A 344 -17.38 3.29 -1.50
CA HIS A 344 -17.89 4.24 -2.48
C HIS A 344 -16.83 4.66 -3.51
N THR A 345 -15.56 4.66 -3.12
CA THR A 345 -14.45 5.10 -3.98
C THR A 345 -13.24 4.21 -3.83
N LYS A 346 -12.60 3.88 -4.95
CA LYS A 346 -11.41 3.03 -5.02
C LYS A 346 -10.32 3.64 -5.88
N TYR A 347 -9.07 3.52 -5.42
CA TYR A 347 -7.88 3.94 -6.15
C TYR A 347 -6.81 2.83 -6.11
N ILE A 348 -6.19 2.54 -7.25
CA ILE A 348 -5.03 1.64 -7.32
C ILE A 348 -3.90 2.15 -6.43
N SER A 349 -3.71 3.47 -6.41
CA SER A 349 -2.93 4.14 -5.38
C SER A 349 -3.36 5.59 -5.21
N ILE A 350 -3.16 6.18 -4.04
CA ILE A 350 -3.35 7.63 -3.83
C ILE A 350 -2.41 8.11 -2.73
N THR A 351 -2.02 9.39 -2.78
CA THR A 351 -1.31 10.01 -1.65
C THR A 351 -2.25 10.17 -0.47
N MET A 352 -1.81 9.77 0.71
CA MET A 352 -2.48 10.03 1.98
C MET A 352 -1.52 10.81 2.86
N ASP A 353 -1.97 11.96 3.34
CA ASP A 353 -1.20 12.85 4.19
C ASP A 353 -2.00 13.29 5.42
N SER A 354 -1.27 13.76 6.42
CA SER A 354 -1.80 14.42 7.61
C SER A 354 -0.86 15.55 7.99
N ASP A 355 -1.42 16.73 8.23
CA ASP A 355 -0.71 17.92 8.72
C ASP A 355 -0.97 18.17 10.22
N ALA A 356 -1.63 17.23 10.92
CA ALA A 356 -1.92 17.36 12.34
C ALA A 356 -0.64 17.29 13.17
N VAL A 357 -0.49 18.22 14.12
CA VAL A 357 0.73 18.35 14.94
C VAL A 357 1.00 17.07 15.74
N GLY A 358 2.14 16.43 15.49
CA GLY A 358 2.54 15.16 16.12
C GLY A 358 2.11 13.90 15.35
N GLU A 359 1.28 14.03 14.32
CA GLU A 359 0.84 12.96 13.42
C GLU A 359 1.19 13.28 11.96
N GLU A 360 2.22 14.10 11.72
CA GLU A 360 2.60 14.53 10.37
C GLU A 360 3.17 13.35 9.58
N PHE A 361 2.53 13.03 8.47
CA PHE A 361 3.05 12.07 7.51
C PHE A 361 2.59 12.42 6.10
N GLU A 362 3.41 12.04 5.12
CA GLU A 362 3.00 11.98 3.73
C GLU A 362 3.35 10.58 3.21
N LEU A 363 2.33 9.77 2.99
CA LEU A 363 2.45 8.46 2.37
C LEU A 363 1.97 8.59 0.93
N ARG A 364 2.92 8.83 0.03
CA ARG A 364 2.60 8.88 -1.39
C ARG A 364 2.26 7.47 -1.90
N ASP A 365 1.24 7.43 -2.74
CA ASP A 365 0.82 6.24 -3.47
C ASP A 365 0.50 5.02 -2.59
N VAL A 366 -0.19 5.23 -1.45
CA VAL A 366 -0.76 4.12 -0.68
C VAL A 366 -1.57 3.21 -1.60
N PRO A 367 -1.26 1.89 -1.69
CA PRO A 367 -1.82 1.02 -2.70
C PRO A 367 -3.20 0.46 -2.31
N TYR A 368 -4.01 0.18 -3.32
CA TYR A 368 -5.27 -0.58 -3.24
C TYR A 368 -6.27 0.00 -2.22
N VAL A 369 -6.49 1.31 -2.31
CA VAL A 369 -7.30 2.09 -1.38
C VAL A 369 -8.79 1.95 -1.71
N GLN A 370 -9.60 1.71 -0.69
CA GLN A 370 -11.05 1.49 -0.77
C GLN A 370 -11.75 2.30 0.32
N TYR A 371 -12.22 3.50 0.00
CA TYR A 371 -12.93 4.39 0.92
C TYR A 371 -14.36 3.90 1.13
N PHE A 372 -14.80 3.88 2.40
CA PHE A 372 -16.15 3.46 2.78
C PHE A 372 -16.91 4.49 3.63
N GLU A 373 -16.23 5.44 4.27
CA GLU A 373 -16.86 6.47 5.09
C GLU A 373 -15.89 7.62 5.31
N GLU A 374 -16.25 8.85 4.91
CA GLU A 374 -15.38 10.04 5.07
C GLU A 374 -13.92 9.76 4.61
N GLY A 375 -12.94 9.88 5.51
CA GLY A 375 -11.53 9.54 5.28
C GLY A 375 -11.14 8.09 5.61
N TYR A 376 -12.07 7.26 6.09
CA TYR A 376 -11.82 5.86 6.45
C TYR A 376 -11.80 4.96 5.21
N ALA A 377 -10.73 4.18 5.09
CA ALA A 377 -10.53 3.26 3.98
C ALA A 377 -9.93 1.93 4.43
N LEU A 378 -10.13 0.89 3.60
CA LEU A 378 -9.25 -0.28 3.59
C LEU A 378 -8.12 -0.01 2.59
N HIS A 379 -6.86 -0.31 2.94
CA HIS A 379 -5.75 -0.17 2.01
C HIS A 379 -4.54 -1.05 2.37
N GLY A 380 -3.63 -1.21 1.42
CA GLY A 380 -2.35 -1.90 1.68
C GLY A 380 -1.42 -1.02 2.49
N ALA A 381 -0.85 -1.57 3.57
CA ALA A 381 0.15 -0.89 4.38
C ALA A 381 1.53 -1.47 4.07
N TYR A 382 2.35 -0.71 3.33
CA TYR A 382 3.71 -1.14 2.95
C TYR A 382 4.78 -0.78 4.00
N TRP A 383 4.49 0.18 4.87
CA TRP A 383 5.45 0.75 5.83
C TRP A 383 5.57 -0.04 7.14
N HIS A 384 4.65 -0.97 7.42
CA HIS A 384 4.69 -1.78 8.63
C HIS A 384 4.21 -3.21 8.39
N ASP A 385 4.51 -4.07 9.35
CA ASP A 385 4.15 -5.49 9.28
C ASP A 385 3.41 -5.96 10.55
N LYS A 386 2.52 -5.11 11.10
CA LYS A 386 1.88 -5.31 12.41
C LYS A 386 0.45 -5.89 12.35
N PHE A 387 0.08 -6.53 11.23
CA PHE A 387 -1.25 -7.12 11.04
C PHE A 387 -1.62 -8.07 12.18
N GLY A 388 -2.84 -7.91 12.70
CA GLY A 388 -3.34 -8.56 13.91
C GLY A 388 -3.28 -7.67 15.16
N ARG A 389 -2.83 -6.41 15.04
CA ARG A 389 -2.81 -5.42 16.11
C ARG A 389 -3.22 -4.03 15.60
N PRO A 390 -3.92 -3.22 16.41
CA PRO A 390 -4.19 -1.81 16.09
C PRO A 390 -2.90 -1.03 15.82
N LYS A 391 -2.86 -0.22 14.75
CA LYS A 391 -1.68 0.58 14.38
C LYS A 391 -1.95 1.81 13.49
N SER A 392 -3.09 1.88 12.81
CA SER A 392 -3.38 2.97 11.86
C SER A 392 -3.95 4.21 12.57
N HIS A 393 -4.15 5.29 11.81
CA HIS A 393 -4.89 6.48 12.25
C HIS A 393 -6.36 6.39 11.80
N GLY A 394 -7.04 5.28 12.13
CA GLY A 394 -8.46 5.05 11.82
C GLY A 394 -8.73 4.11 10.64
N CYS A 395 -7.92 4.14 9.58
CA CYS A 395 -8.06 3.22 8.43
C CYS A 395 -7.91 1.73 8.81
N ILE A 396 -8.36 0.83 7.95
CA ILE A 396 -8.16 -0.61 8.10
C ILE A 396 -6.98 -1.02 7.22
N ASN A 397 -5.81 -1.20 7.86
CA ASN A 397 -4.60 -1.60 7.17
C ASN A 397 -4.60 -3.11 6.88
N LEU A 398 -4.31 -3.44 5.64
CA LEU A 398 -4.19 -4.81 5.13
C LEU A 398 -2.75 -5.09 4.69
N SER A 399 -2.37 -6.37 4.69
CA SER A 399 -1.14 -6.77 4.01
C SER A 399 -1.23 -6.36 2.52
N PRO A 400 -0.11 -6.03 1.85
CA PRO A 400 -0.18 -5.59 0.47
C PRO A 400 -0.89 -6.59 -0.47
N GLU A 401 -0.71 -7.89 -0.25
CA GLU A 401 -1.37 -8.92 -1.05
C GLU A 401 -2.87 -9.06 -0.72
N ASP A 402 -3.25 -9.00 0.57
CA ASP A 402 -4.66 -9.00 0.96
C ASP A 402 -5.39 -7.77 0.43
N ALA A 403 -4.75 -6.60 0.49
CA ALA A 403 -5.29 -5.36 -0.04
C ALA A 403 -5.56 -5.48 -1.55
N ARG A 404 -4.59 -5.99 -2.30
CA ARG A 404 -4.73 -6.24 -3.74
C ARG A 404 -5.89 -7.20 -4.03
N ARG A 405 -5.91 -8.34 -3.33
CA ARG A 405 -6.93 -9.38 -3.51
C ARG A 405 -8.33 -8.84 -3.22
N LEU A 406 -8.52 -8.19 -2.07
CA LEU A 406 -9.81 -7.59 -1.71
C LEU A 406 -10.18 -6.46 -2.66
N PHE A 407 -9.24 -5.61 -3.07
CA PHE A 407 -9.51 -4.54 -4.02
C PHE A 407 -10.07 -5.04 -5.34
N PHE A 408 -9.62 -6.17 -5.88
CA PHE A 408 -10.20 -6.71 -7.11
C PHE A 408 -11.46 -7.56 -6.87
N TRP A 409 -11.72 -7.97 -5.63
CA TRP A 409 -12.91 -8.73 -5.27
C TRP A 409 -14.12 -7.84 -4.93
N THR A 410 -13.88 -6.67 -4.34
CA THR A 410 -14.92 -5.71 -3.91
C THR A 410 -15.43 -4.82 -5.05
N GLU A 411 -16.61 -4.25 -4.83
CA GLU A 411 -17.23 -3.23 -5.67
C GLU A 411 -17.00 -1.81 -5.10
N PRO A 412 -16.91 -0.76 -5.94
CA PRO A 412 -17.03 -0.80 -7.40
C PRO A 412 -15.79 -1.38 -8.10
N ALA A 413 -16.00 -2.15 -9.16
CA ALA A 413 -14.92 -2.61 -10.03
C ALA A 413 -14.17 -1.42 -10.66
N VAL A 414 -12.83 -1.48 -10.66
CA VAL A 414 -11.99 -0.53 -11.38
C VAL A 414 -11.71 -1.10 -12.77
N PRO A 415 -12.10 -0.40 -13.86
CA PRO A 415 -11.87 -0.91 -15.21
C PRO A 415 -10.37 -1.11 -15.52
N PRO A 416 -10.02 -2.05 -16.40
CA PRO A 416 -8.64 -2.18 -16.89
C PRO A 416 -8.09 -0.86 -17.42
N GLY A 417 -6.84 -0.54 -17.08
CA GLY A 417 -6.16 0.71 -17.48
C GLY A 417 -6.56 1.96 -16.68
N TRP A 418 -7.66 1.90 -15.91
CA TRP A 418 -8.07 3.00 -15.05
C TRP A 418 -7.30 2.99 -13.72
N HIS A 419 -7.21 4.16 -13.08
CA HIS A 419 -6.51 4.30 -11.79
C HIS A 419 -7.47 4.23 -10.59
N GLY A 420 -8.76 4.36 -10.83
CA GLY A 420 -9.77 4.26 -9.78
C GLY A 420 -11.19 4.35 -10.30
N ALA A 421 -12.15 4.06 -9.44
CA ALA A 421 -13.59 4.18 -9.72
C ALA A 421 -14.32 4.72 -8.49
N ALA A 422 -15.40 5.45 -8.71
CA ALA A 422 -16.34 5.84 -7.66
C ALA A 422 -17.75 5.47 -8.09
N ARG A 423 -18.53 4.97 -7.14
CA ARG A 423 -19.95 4.71 -7.31
C ARG A 423 -20.65 4.81 -5.97
N SER A 424 -21.51 5.80 -5.83
CA SER A 424 -22.26 6.01 -4.58
C SER A 424 -23.23 4.84 -4.33
N LEU A 425 -23.35 4.44 -3.06
CA LEU A 425 -24.43 3.61 -2.52
C LEU A 425 -24.56 2.18 -3.05
N THR A 426 -23.62 1.66 -3.85
CA THR A 426 -23.74 0.34 -4.50
C THR A 426 -22.48 -0.53 -4.42
N GLY A 427 -21.42 -0.07 -3.73
CA GLY A 427 -20.25 -0.92 -3.49
C GLY A 427 -20.46 -1.94 -2.38
N THR A 428 -19.41 -2.72 -2.14
CA THR A 428 -19.39 -3.80 -1.14
C THR A 428 -19.68 -3.26 0.26
N VAL A 429 -20.53 -3.96 1.01
CA VAL A 429 -20.85 -3.61 2.40
C VAL A 429 -19.64 -3.88 3.30
N VAL A 430 -19.34 -2.95 4.19
CA VAL A 430 -18.31 -3.11 5.23
C VAL A 430 -19.00 -3.03 6.58
N PHE A 431 -19.02 -4.13 7.32
CA PHE A 431 -19.58 -4.19 8.67
C PHE A 431 -18.44 -4.21 9.69
N VAL A 432 -18.25 -3.08 10.39
CA VAL A 432 -17.18 -2.90 11.38
C VAL A 432 -17.77 -2.97 12.78
N HIS A 433 -17.26 -3.91 13.59
CA HIS A 433 -17.77 -4.16 14.93
C HIS A 433 -16.67 -4.58 15.92
N PRO A 434 -16.94 -4.52 17.24
CA PRO A 434 -16.03 -5.04 18.26
C PRO A 434 -15.72 -6.52 18.09
#